data_AF-A0A5C7L1Y6-F1
#
_entry.id   AF-A0A5C7L1Y6-F1
#
_cell.length_a   1.000
_cell.length_b   1.000
_cell.length_c   1.000
_cell.angle_alpha   90.00
_cell.angle_beta   90.00
_cell.angle_gamma   90.00
#
_symmetry.space_group_name_H-M   'P 1'
#
loop_
_entity.id
_entity.type
_entity.pdbx_description
1 polymer ?
#
loop_
_entity_poly.entity_id
_entity_poly.type
_entity_poly.pdbx_seq_one_letter_code
_entity_poly.pdbx_strand_id
1 'polypeptide(L)'
;MKFDGKEFAKKIEATVRPRLRSGVRAPKIVSLLVGSDPASVLYTGLKKKAAELVGIEFEVVHKQNITKEIVEEIAARTDVTGLMIQLPVPGLQ
;
A
#
# COMPACT_ATOMS: atom_id res chain seq x y z
N MET A 1 -15.30 -21.19 -19.02
CA MET A 1 -14.68 -21.32 -17.68
C MET A 1 -14.55 -19.92 -17.09
N LYS A 2 -15.05 -19.66 -15.87
CA LYS A 2 -14.92 -18.36 -15.18
C LYS A 2 -13.82 -18.47 -14.12
N PHE A 3 -12.96 -17.47 -14.03
CA PHE A 3 -11.89 -17.42 -13.03
C PHE A 3 -12.38 -16.70 -11.76
N ASP A 4 -12.20 -17.31 -10.59
CA ASP A 4 -12.53 -16.69 -9.29
C ASP A 4 -11.29 -16.01 -8.69
N GLY A 5 -11.25 -14.68 -8.80
CA GLY A 5 -10.17 -13.88 -8.24
C GLY A 5 -10.12 -13.86 -6.71
N LYS A 6 -11.25 -14.07 -6.02
CA LYS A 6 -11.27 -14.11 -4.54
C LYS A 6 -10.63 -15.38 -4.03
N GLU A 7 -10.93 -16.51 -4.65
CA GLU A 7 -10.28 -17.78 -4.31
C GLU A 7 -8.77 -17.72 -4.58
N PHE A 8 -8.36 -17.13 -5.70
CA PHE A 8 -6.95 -16.96 -6.02
C PHE A 8 -6.23 -16.01 -5.06
N ALA A 9 -6.84 -14.88 -4.69
CA ALA A 9 -6.28 -13.96 -3.71
C ALA A 9 -6.05 -14.63 -2.34
N LYS A 10 -7.01 -15.45 -1.87
CA LYS A 10 -6.84 -16.24 -0.63
C LYS A 10 -5.64 -17.18 -0.69
N LYS A 11 -5.39 -17.80 -1.85
CA LYS A 11 -4.21 -18.66 -2.06
C LYS A 11 -2.92 -17.83 -1.93
N ILE A 12 -2.87 -16.64 -2.52
CA ILE A 12 -1.72 -15.73 -2.38
C ILE A 12 -1.53 -15.33 -0.91
N GLU A 13 -2.58 -14.88 -0.22
CA GLU A 13 -2.50 -14.49 1.20
C GLU A 13 -1.94 -15.61 2.08
N ALA A 14 -2.38 -16.86 1.86
CA ALA A 14 -1.89 -18.03 2.58
C ALA A 14 -0.40 -18.30 2.36
N THR A 15 0.15 -17.93 1.19
CA THR A 15 1.60 -18.05 0.92
C THR A 15 2.43 -16.90 1.48
N VAL A 16 1.83 -15.70 1.60
CA VAL A 16 2.51 -14.49 2.10
C VAL A 16 2.58 -14.49 3.63
N ARG A 17 1.50 -14.84 4.32
CA ARG A 17 1.42 -14.82 5.80
C ARG A 17 2.58 -15.53 6.52
N PRO A 18 3.02 -16.75 6.13
CA PRO A 18 4.11 -17.44 6.82
C PRO A 18 5.45 -16.72 6.69
N ARG A 19 5.69 -16.02 5.55
CA ARG A 19 6.93 -15.27 5.30
C ARG A 19 7.06 -14.05 6.21
N LEU A 20 5.96 -13.56 6.75
CA LEU A 20 5.91 -12.40 7.63
C LEU A 20 6.00 -12.77 9.12
N ARG A 21 5.97 -14.07 9.45
CA ARG A 21 6.08 -14.59 10.83
C ARG A 21 7.51 -14.87 11.29
N SER A 22 8.50 -14.69 10.42
CA SER A 22 9.88 -15.10 10.69
C SER A 22 10.65 -14.08 11.54
N GLY A 23 10.22 -13.78 12.77
CA GLY A 23 11.00 -13.05 13.80
C GLY A 23 11.54 -11.64 13.45
N VAL A 24 11.31 -11.16 12.23
CA VAL A 24 11.72 -9.85 11.73
C VAL A 24 10.53 -8.91 11.85
N ARG A 25 10.80 -7.62 12.05
CA ARG A 25 9.79 -6.56 12.05
C ARG A 25 8.91 -6.69 10.79
N ALA A 26 7.59 -6.55 10.96
CA ALA A 26 6.66 -6.50 9.85
C ALA A 26 7.08 -5.41 8.85
N PRO A 27 7.09 -5.68 7.54
CA PRO A 27 7.39 -4.66 6.55
C PRO A 27 6.28 -3.60 6.60
N LYS A 28 6.67 -2.37 6.39
CA LYS A 28 5.77 -1.24 6.35
C LYS A 28 5.73 -0.63 4.97
N ILE A 29 4.54 -0.45 4.44
CA ILE A 29 4.31 0.21 3.16
C ILE A 29 3.59 1.53 3.41
N VAL A 30 4.14 2.62 2.88
CA VAL A 30 3.48 3.93 2.87
C VAL A 30 2.90 4.17 1.49
N SER A 31 1.60 4.41 1.43
CA SER A 31 0.88 4.81 0.22
C SER A 31 0.60 6.29 0.24
N LEU A 32 1.19 7.03 -0.70
CA LEU A 32 0.93 8.43 -0.92
C LEU A 32 -0.31 8.60 -1.81
N LEU A 33 -1.37 9.15 -1.24
CA LEU A 33 -2.60 9.50 -1.93
C LEU A 33 -2.61 11.00 -2.20
N VAL A 34 -2.59 11.38 -3.48
CA VAL A 34 -2.53 12.78 -3.90
C VAL A 34 -3.90 13.23 -4.39
N GLY A 35 -4.41 14.34 -3.85
CA GLY A 35 -5.75 14.82 -4.14
C GLY A 35 -6.83 13.94 -3.52
N SER A 36 -8.10 14.23 -3.83
CA SER A 36 -9.27 13.70 -3.11
C SER A 36 -10.19 12.82 -3.96
N ASP A 37 -9.64 12.12 -4.96
CA ASP A 37 -10.44 11.23 -5.81
C ASP A 37 -11.10 10.09 -4.98
N PRO A 38 -12.45 9.98 -4.96
CA PRO A 38 -13.15 9.01 -4.14
C PRO A 38 -12.78 7.55 -4.44
N ALA A 39 -12.51 7.23 -5.72
CA ALA A 39 -12.12 5.88 -6.12
C ALA A 39 -10.74 5.54 -5.54
N SER A 40 -9.80 6.47 -5.60
CA SER A 40 -8.45 6.32 -5.04
C SER A 40 -8.47 6.14 -3.52
N VAL A 41 -9.33 6.88 -2.81
CA VAL A 41 -9.55 6.69 -1.36
C VAL A 41 -10.04 5.26 -1.08
N LEU A 42 -11.05 4.79 -1.81
CA LEU A 42 -11.61 3.44 -1.65
C LEU A 42 -10.55 2.36 -1.90
N TYR A 43 -9.83 2.44 -3.03
CA TYR A 43 -8.81 1.47 -3.40
C TYR A 43 -7.66 1.43 -2.41
N THR A 44 -7.23 2.58 -1.90
CA THR A 44 -6.19 2.65 -0.87
C THR A 44 -6.67 1.99 0.43
N GLY A 45 -7.93 2.18 0.81
CA GLY A 45 -8.55 1.48 1.93
C GLY A 45 -8.62 -0.04 1.75
N LEU A 46 -8.92 -0.51 0.54
CA LEU A 46 -8.91 -1.95 0.22
C LEU A 46 -7.49 -2.54 0.30
N LYS A 47 -6.49 -1.83 -0.21
CA LYS A 47 -5.07 -2.22 -0.10
C LYS A 47 -4.61 -2.31 1.36
N LYS A 48 -4.99 -1.30 2.18
CA LYS A 48 -4.71 -1.30 3.62
C LYS A 48 -5.27 -2.56 4.29
N LYS A 49 -6.55 -2.86 4.05
CA LYS A 49 -7.18 -4.07 4.60
C LYS A 49 -6.47 -5.36 4.16
N ALA A 50 -6.12 -5.47 2.88
CA ALA A 50 -5.42 -6.65 2.37
C ALA A 50 -4.02 -6.83 2.98
N ALA A 51 -3.28 -5.72 3.18
CA ALA A 51 -1.97 -5.73 3.83
C ALA A 51 -2.08 -6.16 5.30
N GLU A 52 -3.04 -5.60 6.04
CA GLU A 52 -3.28 -5.95 7.45
C GLU A 52 -3.65 -7.43 7.61
N LEU A 53 -4.45 -8.00 6.68
CA LEU A 53 -4.82 -9.43 6.70
C LEU A 53 -3.62 -10.38 6.59
N VAL A 54 -2.52 -9.94 6.00
CA VAL A 54 -1.30 -10.75 5.88
C VAL A 54 -0.24 -10.40 6.92
N GLY A 55 -0.41 -9.31 7.68
CA GLY A 55 0.52 -8.84 8.70
C GLY A 55 1.53 -7.80 8.20
N ILE A 56 1.20 -7.06 7.14
CA ILE A 56 1.98 -5.93 6.62
C ILE A 56 1.42 -4.64 7.25
N GLU A 57 2.30 -3.77 7.76
CA GLU A 57 1.89 -2.44 8.20
C GLU A 57 1.63 -1.56 6.97
N PHE A 58 0.46 -0.90 6.92
CA PHE A 58 0.08 -0.07 5.78
C PHE A 58 -0.37 1.31 6.23
N GLU A 59 0.43 2.32 5.89
CA GLU A 59 0.19 3.72 6.20
C GLU A 59 -0.31 4.45 4.95
N VAL A 60 -1.32 5.29 5.12
CA VAL A 60 -1.84 6.13 4.03
C VAL A 60 -1.53 7.57 4.38
N VAL A 61 -0.75 8.23 3.53
CA VAL A 61 -0.42 9.65 3.67
C VAL A 61 -1.20 10.40 2.61
N HIS A 62 -2.06 11.32 3.04
CA HIS A 62 -2.81 12.17 2.14
C HIS A 62 -2.08 13.50 1.92
N LYS A 63 -1.91 13.89 0.65
CA LYS A 63 -1.31 15.18 0.27
C LYS A 63 -2.13 15.83 -0.84
N GLN A 64 -2.04 17.15 -0.95
CA GLN A 64 -2.69 17.89 -2.05
C GLN A 64 -1.86 17.85 -3.34
N ASN A 65 -0.54 17.72 -3.22
CA ASN A 65 0.42 17.62 -4.31
C ASN A 65 1.48 16.56 -3.99
N ILE A 66 2.31 16.25 -4.98
CA ILE A 66 3.50 15.43 -4.81
C ILE A 66 4.72 16.24 -5.24
N THR A 67 5.77 16.21 -4.42
CA THR A 67 7.07 16.78 -4.76
C THR A 67 8.15 15.75 -4.47
N LYS A 68 9.36 15.99 -4.99
CA LYS A 68 10.50 15.11 -4.75
C LYS A 68 10.85 15.06 -3.26
N GLU A 69 10.75 16.20 -2.58
CA GLU A 69 11.06 16.36 -1.16
C GLU A 69 10.12 15.50 -0.31
N ILE A 70 8.81 15.48 -0.62
CA ILE A 70 7.84 14.62 0.09
C ILE A 70 8.19 13.14 -0.07
N VAL A 71 8.61 12.74 -1.27
CA VAL A 71 9.01 11.35 -1.54
C VAL A 71 10.30 11.01 -0.79
N GLU A 72 11.28 11.91 -0.79
CA GLU A 72 12.55 11.76 -0.07
C GLU A 72 12.36 11.70 1.44
N GLU A 73 11.48 12.54 2.01
CA GLU A 73 11.12 12.51 3.44
C GLU A 73 10.58 11.15 3.86
N ILE A 74 9.68 10.55 3.05
CA ILE A 74 9.12 9.24 3.35
C ILE A 74 10.18 8.14 3.11
N ALA A 75 10.99 8.26 2.07
CA ALA A 75 12.05 7.29 1.77
C ALA A 75 13.17 7.29 2.82
N ALA A 76 13.43 8.42 3.49
CA ALA A 76 14.41 8.54 4.56
C ALA A 76 13.98 7.86 5.88
N ARG A 77 12.71 7.47 6.00
CA ARG A 77 12.18 6.82 7.20
C ARG A 77 12.70 5.40 7.33
N THR A 78 13.41 5.12 8.42
CA THR A 78 13.95 3.79 8.76
C THR A 78 12.87 2.76 9.08
N ASP A 79 11.63 3.20 9.35
CA ASP A 79 10.50 2.30 9.56
C ASP A 79 9.79 1.86 8.28
N VAL A 80 10.10 2.45 7.13
CA VAL A 80 9.40 2.21 5.87
C VAL A 80 10.18 1.25 4.98
N THR A 81 9.54 0.16 4.58
CA THR A 81 10.12 -0.87 3.69
C THR A 81 9.73 -0.64 2.23
N GLY A 82 8.59 0.01 1.98
CA GLY A 82 8.13 0.30 0.63
C GLY A 82 7.32 1.60 0.56
N LEU A 83 7.46 2.29 -0.55
CA LEU A 83 6.69 3.48 -0.90
C LEU A 83 5.86 3.18 -2.15
N MET A 84 4.59 3.55 -2.14
CA MET A 84 3.76 3.56 -3.36
C MET A 84 3.08 4.91 -3.54
N ILE A 85 2.88 5.31 -4.79
CA ILE A 85 2.09 6.50 -5.16
C ILE A 85 0.78 5.99 -5.77
N GLN A 86 -0.34 6.41 -5.22
CA GLN A 86 -1.66 6.08 -5.74
C GLN A 86 -2.01 7.01 -6.91
N LEU A 87 -2.27 6.42 -8.07
CA LEU A 87 -2.74 7.13 -9.27
C LEU A 87 -4.29 7.25 -9.25
N PRO A 88 -4.88 8.26 -9.92
CA PRO A 88 -4.22 9.35 -10.65
C PRO A 88 -3.63 10.43 -9.74
N VAL A 89 -2.52 11.03 -10.14
CA VAL A 89 -1.94 12.20 -9.47
C VAL A 89 -2.35 13.45 -10.26
N PRO A 90 -3.10 14.39 -9.66
CA PRO A 90 -3.46 15.64 -10.33
C PRO A 90 -2.23 16.40 -10.82
N GLY A 91 -2.23 16.84 -12.08
CA GLY A 91 -1.15 17.64 -12.67
C GLY A 91 0.09 16.86 -13.14
N LEU A 92 0.10 15.52 -13.01
CA LEU A 92 1.09 14.65 -13.63
C LEU A 92 0.51 14.14 -14.98
N GLN A 93 0.71 14.92 -16.05
CA GLN A 93 0.44 14.50 -17.44
C GLN A 93 1.75 14.32 -18.19
#